data_AF-A0A1G3L4R0-F1
#
_entry.id   AF-A0A1G3L4R0-F1
#
_cell.length_a   1.000
_cell.length_b   1.000
_cell.length_c   1.000
_cell.angle_alpha   90.00
_cell.angle_beta   90.00
_cell.angle_gamma   90.00
#
_symmetry.space_group_name_H-M   'P 1'
#
loop_
_entity.id
_entity.type
_entity.pdbx_description
1 polymer ?
#
loop_
_entity_poly.entity_id
_entity_poly.type
_entity_poly.pdbx_seq_one_letter_code
_entity_poly.pdbx_strand_id
1 'polypeptide(L)' 'MTVKIKLNDPVYKMLEKLSKEDKTTVENYIQIAVYEKMSSLNALSYIEERAKKAKIEDFEKLLKKVPSIQPLEGDEKD' A
#
# COMPACT_ATOMS: atom_id res chain seq x y z
N MET A 1 13.64 -12.15 -18.96
CA MET A 1 14.47 -12.51 -17.78
C MET A 1 13.78 -13.66 -17.05
N THR A 2 14.51 -14.63 -16.50
CA THR A 2 13.91 -15.81 -15.84
C THR A 2 14.54 -15.99 -14.46
N VAL A 3 13.70 -16.19 -13.44
CA VAL A 3 14.12 -16.46 -12.07
C VAL A 3 13.72 -17.89 -11.71
N LYS A 4 14.64 -18.66 -11.12
CA LYS A 4 14.36 -20.01 -10.61
C LYS A 4 14.34 -19.97 -9.09
N ILE A 5 13.24 -20.41 -8.50
CA ILE A 5 13.04 -20.48 -7.05
C ILE A 5 12.59 -21.89 -6.65
N LYS A 6 13.01 -22.34 -5.46
CA LYS A 6 12.49 -23.57 -4.84
C LYS A 6 11.52 -23.20 -3.73
N LEU A 7 10.30 -23.71 -3.82
CA LEU A 7 9.28 -23.58 -2.79
C LEU A 7 9.14 -24.93 -2.08
N ASN A 8 8.81 -24.92 -0.79
CA ASN A 8 8.41 -26.14 -0.12
C ASN A 8 6.98 -26.53 -0.54
N ASP A 9 6.65 -27.81 -0.43
CA ASP A 9 5.35 -28.35 -0.89
C ASP A 9 4.13 -27.62 -0.33
N PRO A 10 4.07 -27.22 0.96
CA PRO A 10 2.91 -26.51 1.49
C PRO A 10 2.70 -25.15 0.82
N VAL A 11 3.77 -24.39 0.59
CA VAL A 11 3.69 -23.08 -0.07
C VAL A 11 3.29 -23.25 -1.53
N TYR A 12 3.84 -24.24 -2.23
CA TYR A 12 3.46 -24.51 -3.62
C TYR A 12 1.97 -24.88 -3.74
N LYS A 13 1.45 -25.75 -2.87
CA LYS A 13 0.03 -26.13 -2.87
C LYS A 13 -0.89 -24.94 -2.60
N MET A 14 -0.50 -24.07 -1.67
CA MET A 14 -1.25 -22.84 -1.40
C MET A 14 -1.26 -21.91 -2.62
N LEU A 15 -0.11 -21.76 -3.28
CA LEU A 15 0.05 -20.95 -4.48
C LEU A 15 -0.81 -21.47 -5.63
N GLU A 16 -0.85 -22.79 -5.86
CA GLU A 16 -1.73 -23.42 -6.85
C GLU A 16 -3.22 -23.20 -6.54
N LYS A 17 -3.60 -23.24 -5.26
CA LYS A 17 -4.98 -22.98 -4.85
C LYS A 17 -5.36 -21.53 -5.17
N LEU A 18 -4.54 -20.57 -4.73
CA LEU A 18 -4.78 -19.15 -4.93
C LEU A 18 -4.81 -18.78 -6.42
N SER A 19 -3.89 -19.32 -7.23
CA SER A 19 -3.88 -19.04 -8.67
C SER A 19 -5.16 -19.54 -9.35
N LYS A 20 -5.70 -20.70 -8.92
CA LYS A 20 -6.98 -21.23 -9.43
C LYS A 20 -8.17 -20.36 -9.02
N GLU A 21 -8.21 -19.90 -7.77
CA GLU A 21 -9.25 -19.00 -7.26
C GLU A 21 -9.26 -17.69 -8.08
N ASP A 22 -8.09 -17.15 -8.38
CA ASP A 22 -7.90 -15.91 -9.17
C ASP A 22 -7.93 -16.14 -10.69
N LYS A 23 -8.23 -17.37 -11.14
CA LYS A 23 -8.34 -17.76 -12.56
C LYS A 23 -7.09 -17.41 -13.38
N THR A 24 -5.92 -17.62 -12.80
CA THR A 24 -4.60 -17.33 -13.40
C THR A 24 -3.65 -18.51 -13.26
N THR A 25 -2.48 -18.44 -13.89
CA THR A 25 -1.42 -19.45 -13.71
C THR A 25 -0.57 -19.14 -12.49
N VAL A 26 0.14 -20.14 -11.98
CA VAL A 26 1.08 -19.97 -10.86
C VAL A 26 2.15 -18.92 -11.19
N GLU A 27 2.68 -18.92 -12.41
CA GLU A 27 3.70 -17.98 -12.86
C GLU A 27 3.19 -16.55 -12.90
N ASN A 28 1.97 -16.33 -13.39
CA ASN A 28 1.36 -15.00 -13.42
C ASN A 28 1.01 -14.53 -12.00
N TYR A 29 0.52 -15.44 -11.16
CA TYR A 29 0.26 -15.15 -9.75
C TYR A 29 1.53 -14.68 -9.03
N ILE A 30 2.66 -15.39 -9.20
CA ILE A 30 3.96 -14.98 -8.62
C ILE A 30 4.36 -13.59 -9.13
N GLN A 31 4.22 -13.32 -10.43
CA GLN A 31 4.57 -12.01 -10.97
C GLN A 31 3.76 -10.89 -10.32
N ILE A 32 2.43 -11.06 -10.22
CA ILE A 32 1.54 -10.09 -9.57
C ILE A 32 1.95 -9.91 -8.10
N ALA A 33 2.14 -10.99 -7.35
CA ALA A 33 2.52 -10.93 -5.94
C ALA A 33 3.87 -10.20 -5.73
N VAL A 34 4.83 -10.40 -6.62
CA VAL A 34 6.11 -9.67 -6.60
C VAL A 34 5.88 -8.17 -6.85
N TYR A 35 5.08 -7.81 -7.87
CA TYR A 35 4.75 -6.41 -8.14
C TYR A 35 4.02 -5.75 -6.97
N GLU A 36 3.05 -6.43 -6.37
CA GLU A 36 2.31 -5.94 -5.21
C GLU A 36 3.22 -5.71 -4.00
N LYS A 37 4.14 -6.67 -3.73
CA LYS A 37 5.10 -6.53 -2.65
C LYS A 37 6.04 -5.36 -2.89
N MET A 38 6.54 -5.20 -4.11
CA MET A 38 7.40 -4.07 -4.48
C MET A 38 6.67 -2.73 -4.34
N SER A 39 5.43 -2.63 -4.85
CA SER A 39 4.60 -1.44 -4.72
C SER A 39 4.35 -1.08 -3.25
N SER A 40 4.03 -2.06 -2.42
CA SER A 40 3.81 -1.89 -0.98
C SER A 40 5.07 -1.39 -0.26
N LEU A 41 6.24 -1.95 -0.58
CA LEU A 41 7.51 -1.51 0.00
C LEU A 41 7.92 -0.11 -0.45
N ASN A 42 7.63 0.24 -1.71
CA ASN A 42 7.88 1.58 -2.24
C ASN A 42 6.98 2.62 -1.56
N ALA A 43 5.69 2.31 -1.39
CA ALA A 43 4.75 3.17 -0.68
C ALA A 43 5.17 3.39 0.78
N LEU A 44 5.60 2.33 1.48
CA LEU A 44 6.13 2.44 2.83
C LEU A 44 7.36 3.35 2.88
N SER A 45 8.34 3.10 2.01
CA SER A 45 9.57 3.91 1.92
C SER A 45 9.26 5.38 1.67
N TYR A 46 8.31 5.67 0.77
CA TYR A 46 7.86 7.02 0.48
C TYR A 46 7.29 7.73 1.74
N ILE A 47 6.42 7.06 2.49
CA ILE A 47 5.85 7.60 3.73
C ILE A 47 6.95 7.86 4.76
N GLU A 48 7.89 6.92 4.94
CA GLU A 48 9.01 7.06 5.88
C GLU A 48 9.91 8.24 5.53
N GLU A 49 10.25 8.42 4.25
CA GLU A 49 11.05 9.56 3.80
C GLU A 49 10.35 10.90 4.00
N ARG A 50 9.03 10.95 3.81
CA ARG A 50 8.21 12.14 4.05
C ARG A 50 8.12 12.45 5.54
N ALA A 51 7.95 11.42 6.37
CA ALA A 51 7.88 11.55 7.82
C ALA A 51 9.18 12.15 8.40
N LYS A 52 10.36 11.75 7.91
CA LYS A 52 11.65 12.33 8.32
C LYS A 52 11.76 13.85 8.08
N LYS A 53 11.02 14.37 7.11
CA LYS A 53 11.00 15.80 6.76
C LYS A 53 9.82 16.53 7.41
N ALA A 54 8.91 15.81 8.04
CA ALA A 54 7.72 16.40 8.66
C ALA A 54 8.10 17.18 9.91
N LYS A 55 7.52 18.37 10.04
CA LYS A 55 7.60 19.22 11.24
C LYS A 55 6.18 19.46 11.72
N ILE A 56 5.81 18.80 12.81
CA ILE A 56 4.44 18.85 13.34
C ILE A 56 4.07 20.29 13.73
N GLU A 57 5.04 21.07 14.21
CA GLU A 57 4.84 22.46 14.61
C GLU A 57 4.48 23.35 13.42
N ASP A 58 5.06 23.09 12.24
CA ASP A 58 4.74 23.83 11.01
C ASP A 58 3.34 23.45 10.51
N PHE A 59 2.95 22.19 10.67
CA PHE A 59 1.61 21.71 10.37
C PHE A 59 0.57 22.35 11.31
N GLU A 60 0.80 22.39 12.62
CA GLU A 60 -0.08 23.06 13.58
C GLU A 60 -0.20 24.57 13.31
N LYS A 61 0.91 25.24 12.99
CA LYS A 61 0.89 26.66 12.61
C LYS A 61 0.06 26.90 11.35
N LEU A 62 0.13 25.98 10.37
CA LEU A 62 -0.69 26.04 9.17
C LEU A 62 -2.18 25.89 9.53
N LEU A 63 -2.54 24.90 10.35
CA LEU A 63 -3.92 24.66 10.75
C LEU A 63 -4.54 25.85 11.49
N LYS A 64 -3.75 26.58 12.30
CA LYS A 64 -4.21 27.80 12.98
C LYS A 64 -4.59 28.94 12.02
N LYS A 65 -4.20 28.88 10.74
CA LYS A 65 -4.61 29.86 9.73
C LYS A 65 -6.01 29.60 9.19
N VAL A 66 -6.56 28.40 9.42
CA VAL A 66 -7.92 28.07 8.99
C VAL A 66 -8.90 28.88 9.84
N PRO A 67 -9.78 29.69 9.21
CA PRO A 67 -10.79 30.45 9.95
C PRO A 67 -11.71 29.53 10.73
N SER A 68 -12.00 29.88 11.97
CA SER A 68 -12.98 29.16 12.80
C SER A 68 -14.41 29.58 12.41
N ILE A 69 -14.85 29.17 11.23
CA ILE A 69 -16.20 29.40 10.71
C ILE A 69 -17.03 28.12 10.76
N GLN A 70 -18.35 28.24 10.66
CA GLN A 70 -19.21 27.08 10.50
C GLN A 70 -18.86 26.35 9.19
N PRO A 71 -18.98 25.01 9.14
CA PRO A 71 -18.92 24.25 7.90
C PRO A 71 -19.91 24.82 6.87
N LEU A 72 -19.63 24.59 5.59
CA LEU A 72 -20.59 24.89 4.54
C LEU A 72 -21.80 23.97 4.70
N GLU A 73 -22.96 24.43 4.21
CA GLU A 73 -24.16 23.61 4.18
C GLU A 73 -23.90 22.31 3.38
N GLY A 74 -24.13 21.16 4.01
CA GLY A 74 -23.83 19.82 3.48
C GLY A 74 -22.46 19.25 3.87
N ASP A 75 -21.56 20.04 4.46
CA ASP A 75 -20.27 19.59 5.03
C ASP A 75 -20.36 19.40 6.56
N GLU A 76 -21.57 19.45 7.13
CA GLU A 76 -21.76 19.17 8.55
C GLU A 76 -21.37 17.72 8.87
N LYS A 77 -20.83 17.52 10.08
CA LYS A 77 -20.48 16.19 10.55
C LYS A 77 -21.78 15.43 10.89
N ASP A 78 -21.99 14.26 10.30
CA ASP A 78 -23.08 13.32 10.65
C ASP A 78 -23.14 12.99 12.15
#